data_AF-A0A2N2NPZ9-F1
#
_entry.id   AF-A0A2N2NPZ9-F1
#
_cell.length_a   1.000
_cell.length_b   1.000
_cell.length_c   1.000
_cell.angle_alpha   90.00
_cell.angle_beta   90.00
_cell.angle_gamma   90.00
#
_symmetry.space_group_name_H-M   'P 1'
#
loop_
_entity.id
_entity.type
_entity.pdbx_description
1 polymer ?
#
loop_
_entity_poly.entity_id
_entity_poly.type
_entity_poly.pdbx_seq_one_letter_code
_entity_poly.pdbx_strand_id
1 'polypeptide(L)' 'MITDMKPLIEINQQAIRLLYKELGVVNAVRFFKQFTKGYGNYTKERDDLFANKSLDEIVSEIEKRRK' A
#
# COMPACT_ATOMS: atom_id res chain seq x y z
N MET A 1 -0.74 37.92 4.77
CA MET A 1 0.05 36.70 5.02
C MET A 1 0.15 35.97 3.71
N ILE A 2 1.36 35.82 3.16
CA ILE A 2 1.57 34.88 2.06
C ILE A 2 1.57 33.51 2.73
N THR A 3 0.48 32.78 2.59
CA THR A 3 0.42 31.39 3.04
C THR A 3 1.39 30.62 2.15
N ASP A 4 2.52 30.16 2.70
CA ASP A 4 3.40 29.25 1.98
C ASP A 4 2.59 27.98 1.67
N MET A 5 2.08 27.90 0.44
CA MET A 5 1.28 26.77 -0.01
C MET A 5 2.22 25.59 -0.20
N LYS A 6 2.07 24.58 0.66
CA LYS A 6 2.80 23.33 0.49
C LYS A 6 2.49 22.71 -0.88
N PRO A 7 3.48 22.16 -1.58
CA PRO A 7 3.26 21.35 -2.76
C PRO A 7 2.23 20.24 -2.49
N LEU A 8 1.34 19.98 -3.46
CA LEU A 8 0.31 18.94 -3.33
C LEU A 8 0.91 17.56 -3.00
N ILE A 9 2.12 17.28 -3.48
CA ILE A 9 2.83 16.04 -3.18
C ILE A 9 3.10 15.87 -1.67
N GLU A 10 3.47 16.96 -0.98
CA GLU A 10 3.72 16.92 0.46
C GLU A 10 2.43 16.72 1.24
N ILE A 11 1.36 17.41 0.83
CA ILE A 11 0.03 17.26 1.43
C ILE A 11 -0.46 15.80 1.26
N ASN A 12 -0.31 15.24 0.06
CA ASN A 12 -0.73 13.86 -0.23
C ASN A 12 0.08 12.85 0.58
N GLN A 13 1.41 13.02 0.69
CA GLN A 13 2.24 12.14 1.51
C GLN A 13 1.85 12.21 3.00
N GLN A 14 1.55 13.41 3.51
CA GLN A 14 1.08 13.58 4.88
C GLN A 14 -0.29 12.91 5.09
N ALA A 15 -1.22 13.10 4.16
CA ALA A 15 -2.56 12.50 4.22
C ALA A 15 -2.49 10.98 4.19
N ILE A 16 -1.65 10.39 3.34
CA ILE A 16 -1.47 8.93 3.26
C ILE A 16 -1.02 8.36 4.61
N ARG A 17 -0.02 8.99 5.24
CA ARG A 17 0.50 8.55 6.55
C ARG A 17 -0.57 8.64 7.64
N LEU A 18 -1.35 9.72 7.67
CA LEU A 18 -2.45 9.89 8.63
C LEU A 18 -3.53 8.83 8.43
N LEU A 19 -3.96 8.59 7.19
CA LEU A 19 -4.98 7.59 6.89
C LEU A 19 -4.50 6.18 7.24
N TYR A 20 -3.23 5.83 7.01
CA TYR A 20 -2.68 4.56 7.46
C TYR A 20 -2.68 4.41 8.98
N LYS A 21 -2.37 5.48 9.72
CA LYS A 21 -2.37 5.46 11.17
C LYS A 21 -3.78 5.28 11.74
N GLU A 22 -4.75 6.02 11.22
CA GLU A 22 -6.10 6.08 11.80
C GLU A 22 -7.03 4.97 11.31
N LEU A 23 -6.93 4.57 10.04
CA LEU A 23 -7.82 3.57 9.43
C LEU A 23 -7.18 2.18 9.31
N GLY A 24 -5.86 2.09 9.47
CA GLY A 24 -5.09 0.92 9.08
C GLY A 24 -4.94 0.79 7.57
N VAL A 25 -3.95 0.00 7.14
CA VAL A 25 -3.55 -0.14 5.73
C VAL A 25 -4.72 -0.57 4.83
N VAL A 26 -5.51 -1.56 5.27
CA VAL A 26 -6.59 -2.14 4.45
C VAL A 26 -7.68 -1.10 4.13
N ASN A 27 -8.17 -0.39 5.15
CA ASN A 27 -9.26 0.56 4.97
C ASN A 27 -8.78 1.86 4.28
N ALA A 28 -7.56 2.31 4.57
CA ALA A 28 -6.96 3.44 3.86
C ALA A 28 -6.80 3.16 2.35
N VAL A 29 -6.33 1.98 1.95
CA VAL A 29 -6.24 1.61 0.52
C VAL A 29 -7.62 1.55 -0.14
N ARG A 30 -8.64 1.02 0.55
CA ARG A 30 -10.03 1.04 0.06
C ARG A 30 -10.54 2.47 -0.12
N PHE A 31 -10.24 3.38 0.81
CA PHE A 31 -10.56 4.79 0.69
C PHE A 31 -9.92 5.42 -0.55
N PHE A 32 -8.61 5.21 -0.79
CA PHE A 32 -7.96 5.74 -2.00
C PHE A 32 -8.55 5.21 -3.31
N LYS A 33 -9.05 3.97 -3.31
CA LYS A 33 -9.73 3.37 -4.47
C LYS A 33 -11.09 3.99 -4.79
N GLN A 34 -11.68 4.79 -3.88
CA GLN A 34 -12.90 5.55 -4.17
C GLN A 34 -12.63 6.72 -5.14
N PHE A 35 -11.43 7.30 -5.09
CA PHE A 35 -11.06 8.48 -5.85
C PHE A 35 -10.17 8.16 -7.05
N THR A 36 -9.56 6.97 -7.08
CA THR A 36 -8.62 6.57 -8.13
C THR A 36 -8.87 5.13 -8.55
N LYS A 37 -8.69 4.81 -9.84
CA LYS A 37 -8.75 3.42 -10.31
C LYS A 37 -7.55 2.57 -9.88
N GLY A 38 -6.50 3.18 -9.32
CA GLY A 38 -5.20 2.55 -9.16
C GLY A 38 -4.49 2.33 -10.51
N TYR A 39 -3.32 1.72 -10.46
CA TYR A 39 -2.52 1.33 -11.63
C TYR A 39 -2.05 -0.12 -11.47
N GLY A 40 -1.61 -0.72 -12.58
CA GLY A 40 -1.07 -2.09 -12.58
C GLY A 40 -2.13 -3.17 -12.78
N ASN A 41 -1.67 -4.42 -12.83
CA ASN A 41 -2.52 -5.60 -12.95
C ASN A 41 -2.20 -6.53 -11.79
N TYR A 42 -2.85 -6.28 -10.64
CA TYR A 42 -2.63 -7.05 -9.43
C TYR A 42 -2.86 -8.55 -9.62
N THR A 43 -3.78 -8.95 -10.51
CA THR A 43 -4.00 -10.37 -10.81
C THR A 43 -2.76 -11.00 -11.41
N LYS A 44 -2.17 -10.35 -12.42
CA LYS A 44 -0.92 -10.81 -13.06
C LYS A 44 0.26 -10.74 -12.09
N GLU A 45 0.43 -9.62 -11.40
CA GLU A 45 1.52 -9.42 -10.45
C GLU A 45 1.48 -10.44 -9.31
N ARG A 46 0.28 -10.75 -8.79
CA ARG A 46 0.09 -11.79 -7.77
C ARG A 46 0.45 -13.18 -8.30
N ASP A 47 0.08 -13.47 -9.55
CA ASP A 47 0.40 -14.74 -10.20
C ASP A 47 1.92 -14.91 -10.34
N ASP A 48 2.59 -13.90 -10.90
CA ASP A 48 4.05 -13.89 -11.08
C ASP A 48 4.81 -14.07 -9.75
N LEU A 49 4.27 -13.52 -8.64
CA LEU A 49 4.90 -13.59 -7.32
C LEU A 49 4.62 -14.90 -6.55
N PHE A 50 3.43 -15.48 -6.70
CA PHE A 50 2.93 -16.50 -5.77
C PHE A 50 2.38 -17.76 -6.43
N ALA A 51 2.15 -17.81 -7.74
CA ALA A 51 1.50 -18.97 -8.39
C ALA A 51 2.25 -20.29 -8.16
N ASN A 52 3.57 -20.22 -8.08
CA ASN A 52 4.45 -21.38 -7.89
C ASN A 52 4.91 -21.54 -6.44
N LYS A 53 4.26 -20.88 -5.47
CA LYS A 53 4.60 -20.99 -4.04
C LYS A 53 3.48 -21.65 -3.26
N SER A 54 3.83 -22.69 -2.51
CA SER A 54 2.99 -23.24 -1.46
C SER A 54 2.90 -22.27 -0.27
N LEU A 55 1.85 -22.46 0.54
CA LEU A 55 1.69 -21.69 1.78
C LEU A 55 2.89 -21.87 2.73
N ASP A 56 3.41 -23.10 2.84
CA ASP A 56 4.53 -23.43 3.73
C ASP A 56 5.82 -22.71 3.32
N GLU A 57 6.07 -22.59 2.01
CA GLU A 57 7.21 -21.81 1.50
C GLU A 57 7.06 -20.33 1.82
N ILE A 58 5.86 -19.77 1.69
CA ILE A 58 5.58 -18.36 2.03
C ILE A 58 5.80 -18.11 3.53
N VAL A 59 5.29 -18.99 4.39
CA VAL A 59 5.46 -18.89 5.85
C VAL A 59 6.95 -18.98 6.21
N SER A 60 7.66 -19.93 5.62
CA SER A 60 9.11 -20.11 5.84
C SER A 60 9.92 -18.86 5.43
N GLU A 61 9.55 -18.19 4.33
CA GLU A 61 10.19 -16.94 3.92
C GLU A 61 9.92 -15.79 4.90
N ILE A 62 8.70 -15.68 5.43
CA ILE A 62 8.34 -14.68 6.43
C ILE A 62 9.16 -14.88 7.70
N GLU A 63 9.29 -16.12 8.18
CA GLU A 63 10.07 -16.43 9.38
C GLU A 63 11.56 -16.15 9.20
N LYS A 64 12.13 -16.48 8.03
CA LYS A 64 13.53 -16.15 7.70
C LYS A 64 13.82 -14.66 7.73
N ARG A 65 12.86 -13.80 7.33
CA ARG A 65 13.01 -12.33 7.36
C ARG A 65 12.88 -11.72 8.75
N ARG A 66 12.30 -12.43 9.71
CA ARG A 66 12.12 -11.98 11.09
C ARG A 66 13.33 -12.30 11.98
N LYS A 67 14.19 -13.21 11.55
CA LYS A 67 15.52 -13.44 12.15
C LYS A 67 16.49 -12.37 11.68
#